data_AF-A0A956L4H9-F1
#
_entry.id   AF-A0A956L4H9-F1
#
_cell.length_a   1.000
_cell.length_b   1.000
_cell.length_c   1.000
_cell.angle_alpha   90.00
_cell.angle_beta   90.00
_cell.angle_gamma   90.00
#
_symmetry.space_group_name_H-M   'P 1'
#
loop_
_entity.id
_entity.type
_entity.pdbx_description
1 polymer ?
#
loop_
_entity_poly.entity_id
_entity_poly.type
_entity_poly.pdbx_seq_one_letter_code
_entity_poly.pdbx_strand_id
1 'polypeptide(L)'
;LGMLALSEGRPHDAFEEMKRALQSSVDIDDRLGQQACMGYLARIAATLGAHDHALALSEHSLAIGKRIHDRFGSSINLQLQLQVLAAMGNQPAAVATMVLLVPLYEATGQHHLARQLEQQLAPLVQTLDDEGREALRREAMGLRAQAIADARARLEQAGLDVLQLPH
;
A
#
# COMPACT_ATOMS: atom_id res chain seq x y z
N LEU A 1 -1.23 14.44 14.47
CA LEU A 1 0.02 15.23 14.37
C LEU A 1 0.76 14.94 13.05
N GLY A 2 1.01 13.69 12.66
CA GLY A 2 1.71 13.39 11.38
C GLY A 2 1.09 13.96 10.08
N MET A 3 -0.23 14.13 9.98
CA MET A 3 -0.86 14.80 8.82
C MET A 3 -0.61 16.31 8.80
N LEU A 4 -0.53 16.93 9.99
CA LEU A 4 -0.25 18.35 10.15
C LEU A 4 1.22 18.64 9.80
N ALA A 5 2.16 17.79 10.24
CA ALA A 5 3.57 17.92 9.92
C ALA A 5 3.87 17.73 8.41
N LEU A 6 3.13 16.84 7.71
CA LEU A 6 3.16 16.77 6.25
C LEU A 6 2.67 18.06 5.59
N SER A 7 1.59 18.66 6.10
CA SER A 7 1.07 19.95 5.59
C SER A 7 1.98 21.14 5.92
N GLU A 8 2.81 21.03 6.96
CA GLU A 8 3.80 22.03 7.35
C GLU A 8 5.15 21.85 6.63
N GLY A 9 5.27 20.88 5.71
CA GLY A 9 6.49 20.67 4.93
C GLY A 9 7.65 20.06 5.73
N ARG A 10 7.37 19.34 6.82
CA ARG A 10 8.38 18.66 7.67
C ARG A 10 8.23 17.13 7.64
N PRO A 11 8.44 16.49 6.46
CA PRO A 11 8.19 15.07 6.29
C PRO A 11 9.15 14.17 7.09
N HIS A 12 10.41 14.58 7.31
CA HIS A 12 11.35 13.82 8.13
C HIS A 12 10.96 13.81 9.61
N ASP A 13 10.55 14.95 10.17
CA ASP A 13 10.05 15.03 11.55
C ASP A 13 8.81 14.13 11.72
N ALA A 14 7.88 14.20 10.77
CA ALA A 14 6.68 13.37 10.76
C ALA A 14 6.99 11.87 10.73
N PHE A 15 8.04 11.47 10.00
CA PHE A 15 8.48 10.09 9.89
C PHE A 15 9.05 9.58 11.22
N GLU A 16 9.91 10.37 11.87
CA GLU A 16 10.48 10.01 13.18
C GLU A 16 9.43 9.98 14.28
N GLU A 17 8.47 10.91 14.29
CA GLU A 17 7.32 10.86 15.21
C GLU A 17 6.52 9.56 15.02
N MET A 18 6.24 9.19 13.77
CA MET A 18 5.45 7.99 13.48
C MET A 18 6.22 6.70 13.79
N LYS A 19 7.56 6.68 13.68
CA LYS A 19 8.40 5.58 14.16
C LYS A 19 8.33 5.41 15.68
N ARG A 20 8.35 6.51 16.45
CA ARG A 20 8.19 6.44 17.92
C ARG A 20 6.80 5.93 18.30
N ALA A 21 5.76 6.37 17.58
CA ALA A 21 4.40 5.87 17.78
C ALA A 21 4.27 4.37 17.43
N LEU A 22 4.95 3.93 16.37
CA LEU A 22 5.05 2.52 16.02
C LEU A 22 5.68 1.71 17.16
N GLN A 23 6.81 2.16 17.71
CA GLN A 23 7.46 1.48 18.83
C GLN A 23 6.52 1.37 20.04
N SER A 24 5.83 2.47 20.39
CA SER A 24 4.85 2.47 21.48
C SER A 24 3.72 1.46 21.23
N SER A 25 3.24 1.36 19.99
CA SER A 25 2.21 0.39 19.59
C SER A 25 2.71 -1.06 19.61
N VAL A 26 4.02 -1.28 19.38
CA VAL A 26 4.66 -2.60 19.54
C VAL A 26 4.74 -2.98 21.01
N ASP A 27 5.17 -2.04 21.88
CA ASP A 27 5.37 -2.29 23.31
C ASP A 27 4.07 -2.71 24.03
N ILE A 28 2.92 -2.25 23.54
CA ILE A 28 1.59 -2.59 24.09
C ILE A 28 0.83 -3.63 23.25
N ASP A 29 1.47 -4.23 22.23
CA ASP A 29 0.86 -5.15 21.25
C ASP A 29 -0.43 -4.63 20.55
N ASP A 30 -0.52 -3.31 20.36
CA ASP A 30 -1.60 -2.68 19.58
C ASP A 30 -1.37 -2.88 18.08
N ARG A 31 -1.98 -3.93 17.53
CA ARG A 31 -1.90 -4.26 16.11
C ARG A 31 -2.56 -3.22 15.21
N LEU A 32 -3.63 -2.58 15.65
CA LEU A 32 -4.28 -1.53 14.86
C LEU A 32 -3.39 -0.28 14.80
N GLY A 33 -2.80 0.11 15.92
CA GLY A 33 -1.79 1.17 16.01
C GLY A 33 -0.55 0.88 15.16
N GLN A 34 -0.02 -0.35 15.20
CA GLN A 34 1.09 -0.78 14.36
C GLN A 34 0.76 -0.66 12.86
N GLN A 35 -0.43 -1.15 12.44
CA GLN A 35 -0.88 -1.02 11.05
C GLN A 35 -0.97 0.45 10.62
N ALA A 36 -1.64 1.28 11.43
CA ALA A 36 -1.84 2.69 11.14
C ALA A 36 -0.50 3.42 11.01
N CYS A 37 0.44 3.18 11.93
CA CYS A 37 1.76 3.80 11.88
C CYS A 37 2.53 3.42 10.61
N MET A 38 2.54 2.14 10.24
CA MET A 38 3.18 1.68 8.99
C MET A 38 2.55 2.32 7.74
N GLY A 39 1.22 2.45 7.70
CA GLY A 39 0.52 3.12 6.59
C GLY A 39 0.85 4.60 6.49
N TYR A 40 0.98 5.29 7.63
CA TYR A 40 1.42 6.69 7.64
C TYR A 40 2.87 6.87 7.20
N LEU A 41 3.78 6.02 7.69
CA LEU A 41 5.18 6.00 7.24
C LEU A 41 5.26 5.80 5.72
N ALA A 42 4.49 4.86 5.18
CA ALA A 42 4.41 4.60 3.75
C ALA A 42 3.98 5.85 2.97
N ARG A 43 2.96 6.56 3.46
CA ARG A 43 2.46 7.77 2.80
C ARG A 43 3.46 8.92 2.84
N ILE A 44 4.18 9.10 3.96
CA ILE A 44 5.26 10.08 4.07
C ILE A 44 6.37 9.77 3.06
N ALA A 45 6.79 8.50 2.98
CA ALA A 45 7.78 8.05 2.01
C ALA A 45 7.33 8.32 0.56
N ALA A 46 6.06 8.06 0.23
CA ALA A 46 5.50 8.37 -1.09
C ALA A 46 5.53 9.88 -1.40
N THR A 47 5.21 10.74 -0.42
CA THR A 47 5.30 12.22 -0.59
C THR A 47 6.72 12.69 -0.89
N LEU A 48 7.73 11.98 -0.37
CA LEU A 48 9.14 12.25 -0.62
C LEU A 48 9.68 11.61 -1.91
N GLY A 49 8.85 10.88 -2.66
CA GLY A 49 9.31 10.13 -3.83
C GLY A 49 10.13 8.87 -3.49
N ALA A 50 10.23 8.50 -2.21
CA ALA A 50 10.86 7.27 -1.74
C ALA A 50 9.92 6.08 -2.00
N HIS A 51 9.73 5.76 -3.27
CA HIS A 51 8.75 4.78 -3.74
C HIS A 51 8.98 3.38 -3.17
N ASP A 52 10.23 2.94 -3.07
CA ASP A 52 10.54 1.60 -2.56
C ASP A 52 10.21 1.44 -1.08
N HIS A 53 10.52 2.45 -0.27
CA HIS A 53 10.08 2.53 1.12
C HIS A 53 8.56 2.51 1.21
N ALA A 54 7.86 3.32 0.41
CA ALA A 54 6.40 3.37 0.41
C ALA A 54 5.76 2.01 0.11
N LEU A 55 6.27 1.30 -0.88
CA LEU A 55 5.83 -0.05 -1.23
C LEU A 55 6.09 -1.05 -0.10
N ALA A 56 7.29 -1.06 0.48
CA ALA A 56 7.63 -2.00 1.54
C ALA A 56 6.84 -1.75 2.85
N LEU A 57 6.68 -0.48 3.25
CA LEU A 57 5.94 -0.06 4.45
C LEU A 57 4.44 -0.33 4.32
N SER A 58 3.85 0.00 3.17
CA SER A 58 2.42 -0.27 2.92
C SER A 58 2.14 -1.78 2.88
N GLU A 59 3.06 -2.60 2.36
CA GLU A 59 2.90 -4.06 2.41
C GLU A 59 2.96 -4.61 3.83
N HIS A 60 3.81 -4.04 4.68
CA HIS A 60 3.84 -4.41 6.09
C HIS A 60 2.50 -4.05 6.76
N SER A 61 1.99 -2.84 6.51
CA SER A 61 0.66 -2.42 6.99
C SER A 61 -0.43 -3.39 6.52
N LEU A 62 -0.45 -3.78 5.24
CA LEU A 62 -1.40 -4.76 4.69
C LEU A 62 -1.30 -6.13 5.35
N ALA A 63 -0.08 -6.61 5.64
CA ALA A 63 0.11 -7.89 6.32
C ALA A 63 -0.44 -7.87 7.76
N ILE A 64 -0.43 -6.72 8.44
CA ILE A 64 -1.09 -6.55 9.75
C ILE A 64 -2.61 -6.47 9.56
N GLY A 65 -3.09 -5.64 8.63
CA GLY A 65 -4.51 -5.46 8.33
C GLY A 65 -5.22 -6.77 7.99
N LYS A 66 -4.56 -7.66 7.24
CA LYS A 66 -5.06 -9.02 6.96
C LYS A 66 -5.25 -9.85 8.23
N ARG A 67 -4.31 -9.78 9.18
CA ARG A 67 -4.36 -10.54 10.45
C ARG A 67 -5.45 -10.04 11.39
N ILE A 68 -5.73 -8.74 11.37
CA ILE A 68 -6.78 -8.13 12.21
C ILE A 68 -8.10 -7.89 11.46
N HIS A 69 -8.18 -8.34 10.21
CA HIS A 69 -9.34 -8.17 9.32
C HIS A 69 -9.77 -6.72 9.07
N ASP A 70 -8.85 -5.75 9.15
CA ASP A 70 -9.12 -4.34 8.81
C ASP A 70 -9.11 -4.13 7.29
N ARG A 71 -10.31 -4.21 6.70
CA ARG A 71 -10.53 -4.00 5.26
C ARG A 71 -10.37 -2.53 4.86
N PHE A 72 -10.74 -1.59 5.73
CA PHE A 72 -10.70 -0.18 5.42
C PHE A 72 -9.25 0.31 5.35
N GLY A 73 -8.46 0.05 6.39
CA GLY A 73 -7.03 0.38 6.36
C GLY A 73 -6.28 -0.40 5.28
N SER A 74 -6.68 -1.62 4.96
CA SER A 74 -6.11 -2.36 3.82
C SER A 74 -6.42 -1.67 2.48
N SER A 75 -7.63 -1.15 2.28
CA SER A 75 -7.98 -0.42 1.05
C SER A 75 -7.12 0.83 0.85
N ILE A 76 -6.86 1.58 1.92
CA ILE A 76 -6.01 2.78 1.90
C ILE A 76 -4.57 2.42 1.50
N ASN A 77 -4.02 1.33 2.06
CA ASN A 77 -2.66 0.92 1.74
C ASN A 77 -2.52 0.38 0.31
N LEU A 78 -3.48 -0.40 -0.20
CA LEU A 78 -3.47 -0.83 -1.61
C LEU A 78 -3.67 0.36 -2.56
N GLN A 79 -4.49 1.35 -2.20
CA GLN A 79 -4.61 2.58 -2.97
C GLN A 79 -3.29 3.35 -3.05
N LEU A 80 -2.54 3.42 -1.95
CA LEU A 80 -1.21 4.03 -1.95
C LEU A 80 -0.24 3.25 -2.85
N GLN A 81 -0.23 1.92 -2.80
CA GLN A 81 0.58 1.09 -3.69
C GLN A 81 0.23 1.34 -5.16
N LEU A 82 -1.06 1.43 -5.50
CA LEU A 82 -1.52 1.77 -6.85
C LEU A 82 -0.93 3.11 -7.32
N GLN A 83 -1.00 4.15 -6.49
CA GLN A 83 -0.45 5.46 -6.81
C GLN A 83 1.06 5.42 -7.04
N VAL A 84 1.80 4.73 -6.15
CA VAL A 84 3.26 4.61 -6.24
C VAL A 84 3.67 3.81 -7.48
N LEU A 85 3.03 2.66 -7.73
CA LEU A 85 3.31 1.83 -8.90
C LEU A 85 3.02 2.56 -10.22
N ALA A 86 1.94 3.34 -10.27
CA ALA A 86 1.64 4.20 -11.41
C ALA A 86 2.70 5.29 -11.60
N ALA A 87 3.15 5.95 -10.53
CA ALA A 87 4.20 6.97 -10.58
C ALA A 87 5.56 6.39 -11.03
N MET A 88 5.85 5.14 -10.68
CA MET A 88 7.03 4.41 -11.15
C MET A 88 6.90 3.88 -12.59
N GLY A 89 5.74 4.03 -13.24
CA GLY A 89 5.48 3.49 -14.57
C GLY A 89 5.30 1.97 -14.61
N ASN A 90 5.16 1.28 -13.47
CA ASN A 90 4.93 -0.17 -13.41
C ASN A 90 3.45 -0.48 -13.69
N GLN A 91 3.06 -0.37 -14.96
CA GLN A 91 1.68 -0.58 -15.42
C GLN A 91 1.13 -1.97 -15.07
N PRO A 92 1.85 -3.10 -15.26
CA PRO A 92 1.32 -4.42 -14.91
C PRO A 92 0.96 -4.53 -13.43
N ALA A 93 1.85 -4.09 -12.53
CA ALA A 93 1.58 -4.16 -11.09
C ALA A 93 0.50 -3.15 -10.65
N ALA A 94 0.41 -1.99 -11.31
CA ALA A 94 -0.66 -1.01 -11.06
C ALA A 94 -2.05 -1.60 -11.39
N VAL A 95 -2.22 -2.16 -12.60
CA VAL A 95 -3.47 -2.81 -13.01
C VAL A 95 -3.81 -3.99 -12.11
N ALA A 96 -2.82 -4.82 -11.78
CA ALA A 96 -2.98 -5.90 -10.80
C ALA A 96 -3.48 -5.37 -9.44
N THR A 97 -2.93 -4.26 -8.97
CA THR A 97 -3.37 -3.65 -7.71
C THR A 97 -4.81 -3.14 -7.78
N MET A 98 -5.26 -2.62 -8.92
CA MET A 98 -6.67 -2.23 -9.13
C MET A 98 -7.61 -3.42 -8.99
N VAL A 99 -7.27 -4.57 -9.58
CA VAL A 99 -8.07 -5.82 -9.47
C VAL A 99 -8.25 -6.24 -8.00
N LEU A 100 -7.21 -6.08 -7.19
CA LEU A 100 -7.26 -6.43 -5.75
C LEU A 100 -7.98 -5.39 -4.90
N LEU A 101 -8.10 -4.15 -5.39
CA LEU A 101 -8.68 -3.03 -4.65
C LEU A 101 -10.22 -2.98 -4.78
N VAL A 102 -10.77 -3.36 -5.94
CA VAL A 102 -12.22 -3.45 -6.19
C VAL A 102 -12.98 -4.16 -5.05
N PRO A 103 -12.66 -5.42 -4.68
CA PRO A 103 -13.41 -6.13 -3.63
C PRO A 103 -13.29 -5.47 -2.24
N LEU A 104 -12.20 -4.74 -1.97
CA LEU A 104 -12.08 -3.99 -0.71
C LEU A 104 -12.96 -2.74 -0.71
N TYR A 105 -13.06 -2.04 -1.84
CA TYR A 105 -13.98 -0.91 -1.96
C TYR A 105 -15.44 -1.32 -1.86
N GLU A 106 -15.82 -2.46 -2.45
CA GLU A 106 -17.15 -3.03 -2.26
C GLU A 106 -17.42 -3.35 -0.78
N ALA A 107 -16.49 -4.06 -0.14
CA ALA A 107 -16.62 -4.48 1.25
C ALA A 107 -16.63 -3.31 2.26
N THR A 108 -16.16 -2.13 1.88
CA THR A 108 -16.10 -0.93 2.71
C THR A 108 -17.15 0.12 2.35
N GLY A 109 -18.06 -0.19 1.42
CA GLY A 109 -19.13 0.73 0.97
C GLY A 109 -18.67 1.84 0.03
N GLN A 110 -17.42 1.79 -0.46
CA GLN A 110 -16.85 2.77 -1.38
C GLN A 110 -17.24 2.47 -2.85
N HIS A 111 -18.53 2.28 -3.11
CA HIS A 111 -19.05 1.78 -4.40
C HIS A 111 -18.75 2.69 -5.60
N HIS A 112 -18.57 3.99 -5.39
CA HIS A 112 -18.20 4.90 -6.48
C HIS A 112 -16.77 4.63 -6.96
N LEU A 113 -15.83 4.37 -6.05
CA LEU A 113 -14.45 4.00 -6.38
C LEU A 113 -14.38 2.61 -7.00
N ALA A 114 -15.14 1.65 -6.46
CA ALA A 114 -15.24 0.31 -7.05
C ALA A 114 -15.68 0.39 -8.53
N ARG A 115 -16.80 1.08 -8.81
CA ARG A 115 -17.30 1.27 -10.18
C ARG A 115 -16.31 1.97 -11.11
N GLN A 116 -15.57 2.96 -10.61
CA GLN A 116 -14.54 3.62 -11.40
C GLN A 116 -13.43 2.66 -11.81
N LEU A 117 -12.94 1.82 -10.89
CA LEU A 117 -11.92 0.83 -11.20
C LEU A 117 -12.46 -0.27 -12.12
N GLU A 118 -13.69 -0.73 -11.90
CA GLU A 118 -14.35 -1.70 -12.77
C GLU A 118 -14.48 -1.21 -14.21
N GLN A 119 -14.83 0.05 -14.42
CA GLN A 119 -14.89 0.65 -15.76
C GLN A 119 -13.52 0.63 -16.45
N GLN A 120 -12.44 0.90 -15.71
CA GLN A 120 -11.08 0.84 -16.25
C GLN A 120 -10.64 -0.60 -16.54
N LEU A 121 -11.08 -1.56 -15.72
CA LEU A 121 -10.77 -2.98 -15.88
C LEU A 121 -11.69 -3.70 -16.86
N ALA A 122 -12.80 -3.10 -17.28
CA ALA A 122 -13.81 -3.71 -18.14
C ALA A 122 -13.23 -4.42 -19.38
N PRO A 123 -12.27 -3.83 -20.13
CA PRO A 123 -11.67 -4.51 -21.28
C PRO A 123 -10.97 -5.84 -20.93
N LEU A 124 -10.50 -5.99 -19.69
CA LEU A 124 -9.77 -7.17 -19.21
C LEU A 124 -10.69 -8.22 -18.61
N VAL A 125 -11.80 -7.81 -17.97
CA VAL A 125 -12.62 -8.73 -17.15
C VAL A 125 -13.98 -9.10 -17.75
N GLN A 126 -14.51 -8.31 -18.70
CA GLN A 126 -15.87 -8.47 -19.20
C GLN A 126 -16.12 -9.79 -19.95
N THR A 127 -15.05 -10.40 -20.50
CA THR A 127 -15.12 -11.67 -21.25
C THR A 127 -14.77 -12.89 -20.41
N LEU A 128 -14.28 -12.68 -19.18
CA LEU A 128 -13.86 -13.76 -18.30
C LEU A 128 -15.07 -14.35 -17.58
N ASP A 129 -15.06 -15.66 -17.36
CA ASP A 129 -15.95 -16.34 -16.43
C ASP A 129 -15.42 -16.22 -14.98
N ASP A 130 -16.06 -16.90 -14.03
CA ASP A 130 -15.63 -16.86 -12.63
C ASP A 130 -14.22 -17.45 -12.43
N GLU A 131 -13.89 -18.52 -13.16
CA GLU A 131 -12.57 -19.15 -13.08
C GLU A 131 -11.48 -18.24 -13.64
N GLY A 132 -11.74 -17.60 -14.79
CA GLY A 132 -10.86 -16.60 -15.39
C GLY A 132 -10.66 -15.38 -14.50
N ARG A 133 -11.72 -14.89 -13.83
CA ARG A 133 -11.60 -13.81 -12.85
C ARG A 133 -10.74 -14.20 -11.65
N GLU A 134 -10.85 -15.44 -11.17
CA GLU A 134 -10.02 -15.93 -10.06
C GLU A 134 -8.57 -16.18 -10.49
N ALA A 135 -8.34 -16.67 -11.70
CA ALA A 135 -7.01 -16.77 -12.29
C ALA A 135 -6.34 -15.39 -12.40
N LEU A 136 -7.07 -14.39 -12.91
CA LEU A 136 -6.62 -13.00 -12.97
C LEU A 136 -6.30 -12.44 -11.59
N ARG A 137 -7.14 -12.73 -10.58
CA ARG A 137 -6.88 -12.32 -9.19
C ARG A 137 -5.59 -12.92 -8.64
N ARG A 138 -5.33 -14.22 -8.91
CA ARG A 138 -4.09 -14.89 -8.51
C ARG A 138 -2.86 -14.29 -9.20
N GLU A 139 -2.95 -14.06 -10.51
CA GLU A 139 -1.90 -13.40 -11.27
C GLU A 139 -1.63 -11.98 -10.75
N ALA A 140 -2.69 -11.23 -10.47
CA ALA A 140 -2.59 -9.89 -9.91
C ALA A 140 -1.88 -9.88 -8.54
N MET A 141 -2.17 -10.86 -7.67
CA MET A 141 -1.41 -11.02 -6.42
C MET A 141 0.07 -11.28 -6.68
N GLY A 142 0.41 -12.10 -7.68
CA GLY A 142 1.79 -12.40 -8.07
C GLY A 142 2.54 -11.17 -8.60
N LEU A 143 1.97 -10.46 -9.57
CA LEU A 143 2.58 -9.27 -10.17
C LEU A 143 2.84 -8.17 -9.13
N ARG A 144 1.87 -7.93 -8.25
CA ARG A 144 2.03 -6.98 -7.15
C ARG A 144 3.10 -7.45 -6.17
N ALA A 145 3.07 -8.71 -5.74
CA ALA A 145 4.07 -9.25 -4.83
C ALA A 145 5.49 -9.18 -5.39
N GLN A 146 5.66 -9.44 -6.69
CA GLN A 146 6.94 -9.28 -7.38
C GLN A 146 7.42 -7.83 -7.33
N ALA A 147 6.56 -6.86 -7.63
CA ALA A 147 6.93 -5.45 -7.55
C ALA A 147 7.36 -5.02 -6.14
N ILE A 148 6.70 -5.54 -5.09
CA ILE A 148 7.13 -5.32 -3.70
C ILE A 148 8.48 -6.00 -3.41
N ALA A 149 8.69 -7.22 -3.91
CA ALA A 149 9.95 -7.94 -3.73
C ALA A 149 11.11 -7.19 -4.42
N ASP A 150 10.90 -6.68 -5.63
CA ASP A 150 11.89 -5.90 -6.37
C ASP A 150 12.21 -4.57 -5.65
N ALA A 151 11.21 -3.93 -5.03
CA ALA A 151 11.43 -2.75 -4.19
C ALA A 151 12.29 -3.07 -2.97
N ARG A 152 12.00 -4.17 -2.27
CA ARG A 152 12.80 -4.62 -1.11
C ARG A 152 14.23 -4.99 -1.51
N ALA A 153 14.40 -5.67 -2.63
CA ALA A 153 15.72 -6.01 -3.16
C ALA A 153 16.55 -4.76 -3.49
N ARG A 154 15.93 -3.72 -4.07
CA ARG A 154 16.60 -2.44 -4.34
C ARG A 154 17.01 -1.71 -3.06
N LEU A 155 16.18 -1.73 -2.02
CA LEU A 155 16.54 -1.19 -0.70
C LEU A 155 17.71 -1.95 -0.08
N GLU A 156 17.68 -3.28 -0.11
CA GLU A 156 18.74 -4.12 0.43
C GLU A 156 20.07 -3.91 -0.31
N GLN A 157 20.05 -3.88 -1.65
CA GLN A 157 21.22 -3.60 -2.47
C GLN A 157 21.81 -2.22 -2.20
N ALA A 158 20.96 -1.23 -1.89
CA ALA A 158 21.38 0.11 -1.51
C ALA A 158 21.80 0.23 -0.02
N GLY A 159 21.67 -0.83 0.78
CA GLY A 159 21.94 -0.81 2.21
C GLY A 159 20.98 0.10 3.01
N LEU A 160 19.77 0.33 2.49
CA LEU A 160 18.79 1.24 3.08
C LEU A 160 17.83 0.49 4.01
N ASP A 161 17.68 1.00 5.23
CA ASP A 161 16.66 0.53 6.17
C ASP A 161 15.27 1.07 5.75
N VAL A 162 14.27 0.19 5.72
CA VAL A 162 12.87 0.54 5.40
C VAL A 162 12.27 1.52 6.43
N LEU A 163 12.79 1.53 7.66
CA LEU A 163 12.44 2.47 8.73
C LEU A 163 13.38 3.68 8.77
N GLN A 164 14.11 3.99 7.70
CA GLN A 164 14.90 5.21 7.58
C GLN A 164 14.66 5.84 6.21
N LEU A 165 14.27 7.12 6.19
CA LEU A 165 14.15 7.86 4.93
C LEU A 165 15.55 8.19 4.38
N PRO A 166 15.72 8.19 3.04
CA PRO A 166 16.93 8.73 2.43
C PRO A 166 17.07 10.23 2.76
N HIS A 167 18.32 10.68 2.96
CA HIS A 167 18.68 12.08 3.24
C HIS A 167 18.59 12.99 2.00
#